data_AF-L1PTQ0-F1
#
_entry.id   AF-L1PTQ0-F1
#
_cell.length_a   1.000
_cell.length_b   1.000
_cell.length_c   1.000
_cell.angle_alpha   90.00
_cell.angle_beta   90.00
_cell.angle_gamma   90.00
#
_symmetry.space_group_name_H-M   'P 1'
#
loop_
_entity.id
_entity.type
_entity.pdbx_description
1 polymer ?
#
loop_
_entity_poly.entity_id
_entity_poly.type
_entity_poly.pdbx_seq_one_letter_code
_entity_poly.pdbx_strand_id
1 'polypeptide(L)'
;MENFSSYFKEIDKKTSEIPENNLLFWGSWFCESLYQKCKNHIQVFLTDEEVSLINEIISYLWNLVDEKEQIDRSKIDLWRQQLYEIDETYYFDETDCHQKEMFELIVSLDEILIYCQSGERGFEFRVSQSIINVIDIMLQDEDKDILSKEGFQDALVQNEIKAQFEMISLLKEKKLTSEFKHWLRK
;
A
#
# COMPACT_ATOMS: atom_id res chain seq x y z
N MET A 1 4.17 22.13 0.38
CA MET A 1 3.31 21.66 1.48
C MET A 1 4.04 21.93 2.78
N GLU A 2 3.39 22.48 3.79
CA GLU A 2 4.10 23.08 4.95
C GLU A 2 4.23 22.15 6.16
N ASN A 3 3.27 21.22 6.34
CA ASN A 3 3.24 20.28 7.46
C ASN A 3 2.38 19.04 7.16
N PHE A 4 2.45 18.04 8.06
CA PHE A 4 1.70 16.79 7.93
C PHE A 4 0.18 16.99 7.88
N SER A 5 -0.38 17.93 8.65
CA SER A 5 -1.83 18.21 8.61
C SER A 5 -2.29 18.72 7.24
N SER A 6 -1.48 19.55 6.59
CA SER A 6 -1.77 20.02 5.22
C SER A 6 -1.67 18.89 4.20
N TYR A 7 -0.70 17.98 4.37
CA TYR A 7 -0.60 16.75 3.58
C TYR A 7 -1.83 15.88 3.70
N PHE A 8 -2.21 15.53 4.93
CA PHE A 8 -3.33 14.65 5.23
C PHE A 8 -4.62 15.12 4.56
N LYS A 9 -4.93 16.41 4.63
CA LYS A 9 -6.12 16.99 3.98
C LYS A 9 -6.04 17.00 2.46
N GLU A 10 -4.84 17.27 1.92
CA GLU A 10 -4.65 17.34 0.48
C GLU A 10 -4.72 15.95 -0.16
N ILE A 11 -4.11 14.94 0.47
CA ILE A 11 -4.08 13.58 -0.07
C ILE A 11 -5.48 12.96 -0.06
N ASP A 12 -6.24 13.08 1.02
CA ASP A 12 -7.64 12.63 1.12
C ASP A 12 -8.50 13.19 -0.02
N LYS A 13 -8.43 14.51 -0.24
CA LYS A 13 -9.11 15.15 -1.35
C LYS A 13 -8.66 14.59 -2.69
N LYS A 14 -7.35 14.51 -2.94
CA LYS A 14 -6.81 14.10 -4.24
C LYS A 14 -7.07 12.64 -4.56
N THR A 15 -7.07 11.74 -3.56
CA THR A 15 -7.38 10.33 -3.74
C THR A 15 -8.84 10.11 -4.13
N SER A 16 -9.77 10.92 -3.61
CA SER A 16 -11.19 10.87 -4.01
C SER A 16 -11.42 11.21 -5.50
N GLU A 17 -10.49 11.96 -6.09
CA GLU A 17 -10.54 12.39 -7.49
C GLU A 17 -9.84 11.42 -8.45
N ILE A 18 -9.31 10.29 -7.96
CA ILE A 18 -8.74 9.25 -8.83
C ILE A 18 -9.88 8.62 -9.66
N PRO A 19 -9.72 8.46 -10.98
CA PRO A 19 -10.70 7.77 -11.83
C PRO A 19 -10.88 6.31 -11.43
N GLU A 20 -12.12 5.82 -11.52
CA GLU A 20 -12.50 4.47 -11.08
C GLU A 20 -11.68 3.36 -11.75
N ASN A 21 -11.44 3.49 -13.06
CA ASN A 21 -10.63 2.56 -13.85
C ASN A 21 -9.13 2.52 -13.48
N ASN A 22 -8.70 3.39 -12.57
CA ASN A 22 -7.32 3.51 -12.08
C ASN A 22 -7.21 3.24 -10.57
N LEU A 23 -8.32 2.98 -9.88
CA LEU A 23 -8.32 2.66 -8.44
C LEU A 23 -7.54 1.38 -8.15
N LEU A 24 -7.77 0.33 -8.95
CA LEU A 24 -7.06 -0.92 -8.74
C LEU A 24 -5.55 -0.77 -8.97
N PHE A 25 -5.14 0.06 -9.94
CA PHE A 25 -3.73 0.41 -10.11
C PHE A 25 -3.18 1.10 -8.85
N TRP A 26 -3.89 2.10 -8.32
CA TRP A 26 -3.48 2.84 -7.13
C TRP A 26 -3.21 1.90 -5.96
N GLY A 27 -4.18 1.03 -5.64
CA GLY A 27 -4.04 0.03 -4.57
C GLY A 27 -2.89 -0.95 -4.80
N SER A 28 -2.82 -1.52 -6.01
CA SER A 28 -1.77 -2.49 -6.38
C SER A 28 -0.37 -1.89 -6.31
N TRP A 29 -0.24 -0.61 -6.65
CA TRP A 29 1.04 0.11 -6.61
C TRP A 29 1.58 0.27 -5.18
N PHE A 30 0.70 0.49 -4.19
CA PHE A 30 1.10 0.46 -2.77
C PHE A 30 1.47 -0.94 -2.30
N CYS A 31 0.64 -1.95 -2.61
CA CYS A 31 0.92 -3.34 -2.23
C CYS A 31 2.26 -3.83 -2.80
N GLU A 32 2.54 -3.56 -4.08
CA GLU A 32 3.83 -3.88 -4.70
C GLU A 32 4.98 -3.16 -3.98
N SER A 33 4.82 -1.88 -3.64
CA SER A 33 5.87 -1.11 -2.99
C SER A 33 6.19 -1.62 -1.58
N LEU A 34 5.16 -1.97 -0.79
CA LEU A 34 5.32 -2.58 0.53
C LEU A 34 5.95 -3.97 0.42
N TYR A 35 5.52 -4.78 -0.55
CA TYR A 35 6.14 -6.08 -0.81
C TYR A 35 7.63 -5.95 -1.18
N GLN A 36 8.00 -5.00 -2.04
CA GLN A 36 9.40 -4.78 -2.39
C GLN A 36 10.27 -4.37 -1.19
N LYS A 37 9.69 -3.69 -0.20
CA LYS A 37 10.36 -3.33 1.05
C LYS A 37 10.58 -4.55 1.93
N CYS A 38 9.55 -5.39 2.10
CA CYS A 38 9.63 -6.53 3.02
C CYS A 38 10.22 -7.81 2.41
N LYS A 39 10.32 -7.95 1.08
CA LYS A 39 10.69 -9.20 0.39
C LYS A 39 11.97 -9.88 0.89
N ASN A 40 12.93 -9.12 1.41
CA ASN A 40 14.23 -9.66 1.84
C ASN A 40 14.23 -10.18 3.29
N HIS A 41 13.20 -9.87 4.07
CA HIS A 41 13.07 -10.29 5.46
C HIS A 41 11.71 -10.91 5.78
N ILE A 42 10.77 -10.94 4.83
CA ILE A 42 9.43 -11.47 5.04
C ILE A 42 9.44 -12.93 5.54
N GLN A 43 10.37 -13.76 5.05
CA GLN A 43 10.55 -15.16 5.48
C GLN A 43 11.13 -15.32 6.89
N VAL A 44 11.60 -14.25 7.52
CA VAL A 44 11.99 -14.29 8.94
C VAL A 44 10.75 -14.43 9.83
N PHE A 45 9.62 -13.92 9.35
CA PHE A 45 8.39 -13.81 10.12
C PHE A 45 7.29 -14.73 9.58
N LEU A 46 7.16 -14.84 8.27
CA LEU A 46 6.11 -15.65 7.62
C LEU A 46 6.66 -16.98 7.09
N THR A 47 5.78 -17.98 7.02
CA THR A 47 6.03 -19.27 6.39
C THR A 47 6.13 -19.14 4.87
N ASP A 48 6.72 -20.14 4.20
CA ASP A 48 6.80 -20.17 2.74
C ASP A 48 5.42 -20.19 2.08
N GLU A 49 4.45 -20.86 2.69
CA GLU A 49 3.05 -20.90 2.24
C GLU A 49 2.40 -19.51 2.29
N GLU A 50 2.59 -18.76 3.37
CA GLU A 50 2.04 -17.40 3.55
C GLU A 50 2.71 -16.39 2.61
N VAL A 51 4.02 -16.50 2.42
CA VAL A 51 4.74 -15.69 1.42
C VAL A 51 4.28 -16.02 0.00
N SER A 52 3.99 -17.29 -0.30
CA SER A 52 3.43 -17.70 -1.58
C SER A 52 2.04 -17.12 -1.80
N LEU A 53 1.18 -17.12 -0.77
CA LEU A 53 -0.14 -16.50 -0.81
C LEU A 53 -0.06 -15.01 -1.16
N ILE A 54 0.80 -14.26 -0.46
CA ILE A 54 1.00 -12.81 -0.71
C ILE A 54 1.43 -12.57 -2.16
N ASN A 55 2.39 -13.35 -2.67
CA ASN A 55 2.83 -13.26 -4.06
C ASN A 55 1.71 -13.56 -5.06
N GLU A 56 0.89 -14.57 -4.78
CA GLU A 56 -0.22 -14.94 -5.64
C GLU A 56 -1.26 -13.81 -5.71
N ILE A 57 -1.58 -13.19 -4.57
CA ILE A 57 -2.49 -12.05 -4.51
C ILE A 57 -1.92 -10.86 -5.29
N ILE A 58 -0.65 -10.49 -5.08
CA ILE A 58 -0.02 -9.38 -5.81
C ILE A 58 -0.03 -9.62 -7.32
N SER A 59 0.32 -10.83 -7.76
CA SER A 59 0.28 -11.20 -9.17
C SER A 59 -1.13 -11.09 -9.74
N TYR A 60 -2.13 -11.54 -8.99
CA TYR A 60 -3.53 -11.47 -9.37
C TYR A 60 -4.02 -10.03 -9.50
N LEU A 61 -3.70 -9.16 -8.55
CA LEU A 61 -4.04 -7.74 -8.61
C LEU A 61 -3.47 -7.07 -9.88
N TRP A 62 -2.22 -7.37 -10.24
CA TRP A 62 -1.64 -6.85 -11.49
C TRP A 62 -2.29 -7.44 -12.75
N ASN A 63 -2.68 -8.71 -12.74
CA ASN A 63 -3.43 -9.30 -13.85
C ASN A 63 -4.79 -8.63 -14.04
N LEU A 64 -5.48 -8.27 -12.95
CA LEU A 64 -6.72 -7.52 -13.01
C LEU A 64 -6.51 -6.11 -13.56
N VAL A 65 -5.46 -5.40 -13.12
CA VAL A 65 -5.08 -4.08 -13.66
C VAL A 65 -4.85 -4.14 -15.18
N ASP A 66 -4.18 -5.20 -15.63
CA ASP A 66 -3.89 -5.46 -17.04
C ASP A 66 -5.07 -6.06 -17.82
N GLU A 67 -6.23 -6.26 -17.17
CA GLU A 67 -7.42 -6.90 -17.76
C GLU A 67 -7.16 -8.32 -18.31
N LYS A 68 -6.12 -9.01 -17.83
CA LYS A 68 -5.76 -10.39 -18.20
C LYS A 68 -6.57 -11.43 -17.45
N GLU A 69 -7.20 -11.03 -16.35
CA GLU A 69 -7.97 -11.87 -15.46
C GLU A 69 -9.27 -11.16 -15.08
N GLN A 70 -10.28 -11.94 -14.70
CA GLN A 70 -11.56 -11.44 -14.21
C GLN A 70 -11.68 -11.69 -12.72
N ILE A 71 -12.50 -10.89 -12.04
CA ILE A 71 -12.68 -11.01 -10.60
C ILE A 71 -13.29 -12.36 -10.23
N ASP A 72 -12.51 -13.20 -9.55
CA ASP A 72 -12.95 -14.45 -8.92
C ASP A 72 -13.25 -14.22 -7.44
N ARG A 73 -14.54 -14.13 -7.11
CA ARG A 73 -14.99 -13.87 -5.73
C ARG A 73 -14.62 -15.00 -4.78
N SER A 74 -14.70 -16.25 -5.22
CA SER A 74 -14.42 -17.42 -4.37
C SER A 74 -12.94 -17.49 -4.04
N LYS A 75 -12.07 -17.16 -5.00
CA LYS A 75 -10.63 -17.04 -4.76
C LYS A 75 -10.33 -15.93 -3.75
N ILE A 76 -10.97 -14.77 -3.93
CA ILE A 76 -10.81 -13.63 -3.02
C ILE A 76 -11.31 -13.98 -1.60
N ASP A 77 -12.48 -14.61 -1.44
CA ASP A 77 -13.01 -15.00 -0.13
C ASP A 77 -12.02 -15.89 0.64
N LEU A 78 -11.43 -16.88 -0.05
CA LEU A 78 -10.43 -17.77 0.53
C LEU A 78 -9.19 -17.00 0.98
N TRP A 79 -8.63 -16.16 0.10
CA TRP A 79 -7.42 -15.40 0.41
C TRP A 79 -7.62 -14.41 1.54
N ARG A 80 -8.76 -13.74 1.60
CA ARG A 80 -9.07 -12.81 2.69
C ARG A 80 -9.15 -13.53 4.04
N GLN A 81 -9.72 -14.73 4.07
CA GLN A 81 -9.70 -15.56 5.28
C GLN A 81 -8.26 -15.91 5.69
N GLN A 82 -7.41 -16.30 4.74
CA GLN A 82 -6.02 -16.64 5.03
C GLN A 82 -5.19 -15.42 5.49
N LEU A 83 -5.42 -14.24 4.90
CA LEU A 83 -4.79 -12.99 5.36
C LEU A 83 -5.22 -12.64 6.79
N TYR A 84 -6.50 -12.82 7.12
CA TYR A 84 -7.00 -12.63 8.49
C TYR A 84 -6.33 -13.61 9.48
N GLU A 85 -6.14 -14.87 9.08
CA GLU A 85 -5.43 -15.87 9.91
C GLU A 85 -3.97 -15.47 10.17
N ILE A 86 -3.27 -14.89 9.18
CA ILE A 86 -1.91 -14.35 9.35
C ILE A 86 -1.93 -13.19 10.37
N ASP A 87 -2.80 -12.20 10.16
CA ASP A 87 -2.88 -11.00 10.99
C ASP A 87 -3.13 -11.34 12.47
N GLU A 88 -4.05 -12.27 12.74
CA GLU A 88 -4.34 -12.76 14.09
C GLU A 88 -3.22 -13.59 14.71
N THR A 89 -2.38 -14.24 13.89
CA THR A 89 -1.33 -15.15 14.37
C THR A 89 -0.07 -14.40 14.82
N TYR A 90 0.38 -13.42 14.03
CA TYR A 90 1.72 -12.87 14.21
C TYR A 90 1.81 -11.71 15.19
N TYR A 91 0.71 -11.03 15.52
CA TYR A 91 0.69 -9.86 16.43
C TYR A 91 1.89 -8.93 16.17
N PHE A 92 2.01 -8.45 14.93
CA PHE A 92 3.17 -7.67 14.49
C PHE A 92 3.47 -6.52 15.47
N ASP A 93 4.74 -6.41 15.88
CA ASP A 93 5.19 -5.26 16.64
C ASP A 93 5.21 -4.04 15.73
N GLU A 94 4.18 -3.20 15.86
CA GLU A 94 4.05 -1.98 15.05
C GLU A 94 5.13 -0.94 15.34
N THR A 95 5.97 -1.13 16.37
CA THR A 95 7.14 -0.28 16.65
C THR A 95 8.42 -0.79 15.98
N ASP A 96 8.41 -2.00 15.42
CA ASP A 96 9.50 -2.52 14.58
C ASP A 96 9.21 -2.23 13.11
N CYS A 97 10.14 -1.54 12.42
CA CYS A 97 9.90 -1.10 11.05
C CYS A 97 9.67 -2.26 10.05
N HIS A 98 10.32 -3.41 10.24
CA HIS A 98 10.16 -4.58 9.37
C HIS A 98 8.80 -5.25 9.59
N GLN A 99 8.37 -5.37 10.84
CA GLN A 99 7.03 -5.86 11.17
C GLN A 99 5.93 -4.92 10.73
N LYS A 100 6.14 -3.60 10.84
CA LYS A 100 5.21 -2.60 10.31
C LYS A 100 5.05 -2.69 8.79
N GLU A 101 6.12 -2.93 8.05
CA GLU A 101 6.05 -3.13 6.59
C GLU A 101 5.15 -4.31 6.19
N MET A 102 5.23 -5.43 6.92
CA MET A 102 4.39 -6.60 6.65
C MET A 102 2.94 -6.38 7.08
N PHE A 103 2.72 -5.78 8.25
CA PHE A 103 1.38 -5.42 8.72
C PHE A 103 0.65 -4.53 7.70
N GLU A 104 1.31 -3.44 7.27
CA GLU A 104 0.74 -2.52 6.30
C GLU A 104 0.51 -3.18 4.92
N LEU A 105 1.36 -4.15 4.53
CA LEU A 105 1.14 -4.96 3.33
C LEU A 105 -0.13 -5.81 3.45
N ILE A 106 -0.28 -6.57 4.53
CA ILE A 106 -1.42 -7.48 4.74
C ILE A 106 -2.74 -6.69 4.77
N VAL A 107 -2.78 -5.60 5.55
CA VAL A 107 -3.97 -4.73 5.63
C VAL A 107 -4.28 -4.10 4.27
N SER A 108 -3.27 -3.62 3.56
CA SER A 108 -3.49 -3.05 2.22
C SER A 108 -4.03 -4.09 1.24
N LEU A 109 -3.50 -5.31 1.25
CA LEU A 109 -3.99 -6.40 0.40
C LEU A 109 -5.47 -6.70 0.69
N ASP A 110 -5.86 -6.81 1.97
CA ASP A 110 -7.27 -7.06 2.33
C ASP A 110 -8.18 -5.92 1.86
N GLU A 111 -7.80 -4.66 2.07
CA GLU A 111 -8.56 -3.48 1.61
C GLU A 111 -8.77 -3.48 0.08
N ILE A 112 -7.75 -3.85 -0.70
CA ILE A 112 -7.88 -3.96 -2.17
C ILE A 112 -8.76 -5.14 -2.58
N LEU A 113 -8.65 -6.27 -1.87
CA LEU A 113 -9.49 -7.43 -2.12
C LEU A 113 -10.97 -7.13 -1.79
N ILE A 114 -11.26 -6.40 -0.71
CA ILE A 114 -12.61 -5.89 -0.40
C ILE A 114 -13.14 -5.06 -1.55
N TYR A 115 -12.34 -4.11 -2.05
CA TYR A 115 -12.73 -3.29 -3.21
C TYR A 115 -13.04 -4.14 -4.44
N CYS A 116 -12.24 -5.17 -4.72
CA CYS A 116 -12.51 -6.08 -5.85
C CYS A 116 -13.86 -6.81 -5.69
N GLN A 117 -14.28 -7.13 -4.47
CA GLN A 117 -15.55 -7.82 -4.22
C GLN A 117 -16.76 -6.89 -4.29
N SER A 118 -16.65 -5.71 -3.70
CA SER A 118 -17.76 -4.77 -3.51
C SER A 118 -17.90 -3.77 -4.66
N GLY A 119 -16.79 -3.40 -5.31
CA GLY A 119 -16.70 -2.23 -6.19
C GLY A 119 -16.83 -0.90 -5.44
N GLU A 120 -16.84 -0.90 -4.11
CA GLU A 120 -17.06 0.28 -3.28
C GLU A 120 -15.74 1.00 -2.97
N ARG A 121 -15.71 2.30 -3.24
CA ARG A 121 -14.59 3.19 -2.89
C ARG A 121 -14.44 3.32 -1.36
N GLY A 122 -13.26 3.73 -0.90
CA GLY A 122 -13.00 4.00 0.51
C GLY A 122 -11.61 3.58 0.98
N PHE A 123 -10.90 2.77 0.20
CA PHE A 123 -9.56 2.31 0.53
C PHE A 123 -8.48 3.33 0.16
N GLU A 124 -8.74 4.25 -0.78
CA GLU A 124 -7.70 5.01 -1.48
C GLU A 124 -6.85 5.86 -0.55
N PHE A 125 -7.49 6.51 0.42
CA PHE A 125 -6.83 7.30 1.43
C PHE A 125 -6.07 6.42 2.44
N ARG A 126 -6.65 5.30 2.86
CA ARG A 126 -6.02 4.40 3.83
C ARG A 126 -4.73 3.82 3.28
N VAL A 127 -4.76 3.29 2.06
CA VAL A 127 -3.56 2.75 1.41
C VAL A 127 -2.52 3.84 1.16
N SER A 128 -2.92 5.11 1.00
CA SER A 128 -1.97 6.22 0.88
C SER A 128 -1.18 6.49 2.17
N GLN A 129 -1.70 6.08 3.32
CA GLN A 129 -1.00 6.20 4.60
C GLN A 129 -0.06 5.03 4.88
N SER A 130 -0.24 3.88 4.24
CA SER A 130 0.51 2.65 4.56
C SER A 130 2.03 2.82 4.59
N ILE A 131 2.63 3.38 3.53
CA ILE A 131 4.08 3.63 3.47
C ILE A 131 4.48 4.79 4.39
N ILE A 132 3.60 5.78 4.59
CA ILE A 132 3.86 6.89 5.52
C ILE A 132 3.94 6.37 6.96
N ASN A 133 3.09 5.41 7.34
CA ASN A 133 3.12 4.77 8.65
C ASN A 133 4.44 4.01 8.87
N VAL A 134 4.93 3.30 7.85
CA VAL A 134 6.26 2.67 7.91
C VAL A 134 7.35 3.71 8.10
N ILE A 135 7.32 4.81 7.33
CA ILE A 135 8.32 5.88 7.45
C ILE A 135 8.25 6.54 8.82
N ASP A 136 7.07 6.72 9.41
CA ASP A 136 6.92 7.28 10.76
C ASP A 136 7.65 6.44 11.81
N ILE A 137 7.52 5.10 11.76
CA ILE A 137 8.29 4.20 12.64
C ILE A 137 9.79 4.34 12.41
N MET A 138 10.24 4.39 11.15
CA MET A 138 11.66 4.61 10.85
C MET A 138 12.19 5.95 11.38
N LEU A 139 11.36 6.99 11.40
CA LEU A 139 11.72 8.29 11.97
C LEU A 139 11.78 8.23 13.50
N GLN A 140 10.87 7.51 14.14
CA GLN A 140 10.85 7.33 15.59
C GLN A 140 12.11 6.60 16.08
N ASP A 141 12.63 5.64 15.31
CA ASP A 141 13.94 4.99 15.58
C ASP A 141 15.11 5.98 15.57
N GLU A 142 14.96 7.12 14.88
CA GLU A 142 15.93 8.23 14.84
C GLU A 142 15.57 9.39 15.79
N ASP A 143 14.68 9.18 16.75
CA ASP A 143 14.15 10.21 17.68
C ASP A 143 13.49 11.41 16.95
N LYS A 144 12.96 11.19 15.73
CA LYS A 144 12.22 12.19 14.95
C LYS A 144 10.72 11.92 15.00
N ASP A 145 9.94 13.00 14.93
CA ASP A 145 8.48 12.96 14.87
C ASP A 145 8.00 13.53 13.52
N ILE A 146 7.24 12.76 12.74
CA ILE A 146 6.70 13.18 11.44
C ILE A 146 5.77 14.40 11.55
N LEU A 147 5.17 14.64 12.72
CA LEU A 147 4.32 15.79 12.99
C LEU A 147 5.14 17.06 13.26
N SER A 148 6.43 16.91 13.59
CA SER A 148 7.35 18.03 13.72
C SER A 148 7.74 18.60 12.36
N LYS A 149 8.22 19.85 12.33
CA LYS A 149 8.73 20.46 11.10
C LYS A 149 9.94 19.69 10.54
N GLU A 150 10.81 19.18 11.40
CA GLU A 150 12.01 18.48 10.98
C GLU A 150 11.68 17.10 10.41
N GLY A 151 10.91 16.29 11.12
CA GLY A 151 10.48 14.97 10.64
C GLY A 151 9.62 15.06 9.38
N PHE A 152 8.71 16.02 9.28
CA PHE A 152 7.96 16.23 8.04
C PHE A 152 8.86 16.58 6.85
N GLN A 153 9.95 17.34 7.07
CA GLN A 153 10.91 17.69 6.02
C GLN A 153 11.94 16.59 5.75
N ASP A 154 11.86 15.45 6.43
CA ASP A 154 12.73 14.32 6.15
C ASP A 154 12.59 13.88 4.69
N ALA A 155 13.72 13.49 4.09
CA ALA A 155 13.79 13.13 2.69
C ALA A 155 12.88 11.94 2.36
N LEU A 156 12.74 10.97 3.27
CA LEU A 156 11.87 9.81 3.06
C LEU A 156 10.40 10.24 2.93
N VAL A 157 9.95 11.09 3.86
CA VAL A 157 8.58 11.64 3.88
C VAL A 157 8.32 12.46 2.61
N GLN A 158 9.20 13.39 2.29
CA GLN A 158 9.00 14.27 1.13
C GLN A 158 9.06 13.52 -0.21
N ASN A 159 9.91 12.51 -0.33
CA ASN A 159 9.98 11.68 -1.53
C ASN A 159 8.70 10.87 -1.72
N GLU A 160 8.17 10.26 -0.66
CA GLU A 160 6.93 9.50 -0.73
C GLU A 160 5.74 10.39 -1.06
N ILE A 161 5.58 11.54 -0.38
CA ILE A 161 4.52 12.51 -0.67
C ILE A 161 4.58 12.97 -2.14
N LYS A 162 5.78 13.27 -2.64
CA LYS A 162 5.98 13.67 -4.02
C LYS A 162 5.58 12.55 -4.99
N ALA A 163 6.00 11.31 -4.74
CA ALA A 163 5.65 10.17 -5.56
C ALA A 163 4.13 9.95 -5.62
N GLN A 164 3.44 10.06 -4.48
CA GLN A 164 1.97 9.95 -4.44
C GLN A 164 1.28 11.00 -5.29
N PHE A 165 1.66 12.28 -5.16
CA PHE A 165 1.00 13.35 -5.92
C PHE A 165 1.31 13.32 -7.42
N GLU A 166 2.54 12.94 -7.79
CA GLU A 166 2.90 12.71 -9.19
C GLU A 166 2.11 11.53 -9.76
N MET A 167 1.98 10.42 -9.01
CA MET A 167 1.19 9.27 -9.44
C MET A 167 -0.29 9.62 -9.62
N ILE A 168 -0.90 10.31 -8.67
CA ILE A 168 -2.30 10.76 -8.79
C ILE A 168 -2.49 11.65 -10.02
N SER A 169 -1.52 12.50 -10.34
CA SER A 169 -1.58 13.36 -11.52
C SER A 169 -1.58 12.51 -12.81
N LEU A 170 -0.72 11.50 -12.89
CA LEU A 170 -0.68 10.56 -14.02
C LEU A 170 -1.98 9.74 -14.15
N LEU A 171 -2.54 9.26 -13.03
CA LEU A 171 -3.79 8.50 -13.01
C LEU A 171 -5.00 9.31 -13.46
N LYS A 172 -4.96 10.65 -13.35
CA LYS A 172 -6.00 11.53 -13.89
C LYS A 172 -5.88 11.75 -15.39
N GLU A 173 -4.68 11.62 -15.94
CA GLU A 173 -4.41 11.87 -17.35
C GLU A 173 -4.63 10.63 -18.22
N LYS A 174 -4.32 9.43 -17.71
CA LYS A 174 -4.42 8.20 -18.49
C LYS A 174 -4.61 6.96 -17.61
N LYS A 175 -5.15 5.89 -18.21
CA LYS A 175 -5.15 4.56 -17.60
C LYS A 175 -3.72 4.01 -17.55
N LEU A 176 -3.30 3.52 -16.38
CA LEU A 176 -2.00 2.86 -16.21
C LEU A 176 -2.14 1.33 -16.14
N THR A 177 -1.06 0.63 -16.47
CA THR A 177 -0.94 -0.84 -16.48
C THR A 177 0.23 -1.28 -15.60
N SER A 178 0.41 -2.59 -15.40
CA SER A 178 1.51 -3.14 -14.60
C SER A 178 2.92 -2.74 -15.06
N GLU A 179 3.09 -2.24 -16.30
CA GLU A 179 4.36 -1.68 -16.79
C GLU A 179 4.88 -0.51 -15.93
N PHE A 180 3.97 0.18 -15.24
CA PHE A 180 4.27 1.34 -14.41
C PHE A 180 4.40 1.01 -12.91
N LYS A 181 4.40 -0.29 -12.54
CA LYS A 181 4.34 -0.72 -11.13
C LYS A 181 5.51 -0.31 -10.24
N HIS A 182 6.65 0.05 -10.84
CA HIS A 182 7.85 0.54 -10.14
C HIS A 182 8.16 2.00 -10.47
N TRP A 183 7.22 2.74 -11.06
CA TRP A 183 7.44 4.16 -11.31
C TRP A 183 7.38 4.97 -10.02
N LEU A 184 8.16 6.06 -9.99
CA LEU A 184 8.21 7.07 -8.93
C LEU A 184 8.72 6.58 -7.55
N ARG A 185 8.89 5.27 -7.36
CA ARG A 185 9.52 4.66 -6.18
C ARG A 185 10.68 3.78 -6.65
N LYS A 186 11.91 4.13 -6.26
CA LYS A 186 13.14 3.40 -6.57
C LYS A 186 13.74 2.83 -5.30
#